data_AF-A0A235EH72-F1
#
_entry.id   AF-A0A235EH72-F1
#
_cell.length_a   1.000
_cell.length_b   1.000
_cell.length_c   1.000
_cell.angle_alpha   90.00
_cell.angle_beta   90.00
_cell.angle_gamma   90.00
#
_symmetry.space_group_name_H-M   'P 1'
#
loop_
_entity.id
_entity.type
_entity.pdbx_description
1 polymer ?
#
loop_
_entity_poly.entity_id
_entity_poly.type
_entity_poly.pdbx_seq_one_letter_code
_entity_poly.pdbx_strand_id
1 'polypeptide(L)'
;MAQKTAAVAKPSKAQLVADLAATLQACSYDGSPLAFSPPDLSKGGGTGKQVVAEIMKYTGLPANFVVVEGKVPNAAAVIMQGPDQVPRRVIAYNPAFMGQVIEATKSNNWAPVSIMAHEIGHHLSGHTIVPGGSQPPIELESDKFSGFVLYKMGAPLADAQRAIATLIPEKDGETHPGRRKRLAAIEAGWKEACELQGGGPQCSGGLPVRTAAAVPTAASPAPAPATPVAKAPVATPSPSPVAAPPAKAPALAAAPAAETLPKADVAAIPSKGTQFIYDEFGILDPAIRAQFEKQMYEHAQKTGVEIVTLLVKDLGGKSAEDYAHAMMRQLRVGKLDVGNGAVLVVAPEQNQAAAVLGAGVALEMRGHDKAEQLKRWTSTAWPLCKKKNACGGWTENLMLAADHIRRDTRHADWTIAYNSLGDLHKADAAESGKSVKPQDSKTWQKITRLSGTVENLNPPTGVKSAYVVESKLKDGKKAVLMRSAEGLTTMLYVDPRTEAMMPGGKLVQGKTYTVIARSDFLSWNPKDTQSLDVLSYAITE
;
A
#
# COMPACT_ATOMS: atom_id res chain seq x y z
N MET A 1 35.29 -22.94 -23.54
CA MET A 1 34.03 -22.79 -24.31
C MET A 1 33.17 -21.76 -23.60
N ALA A 2 32.83 -20.65 -24.28
CA ALA A 2 32.11 -19.53 -23.69
C ALA A 2 30.60 -19.84 -23.56
N GLN A 3 30.06 -19.74 -22.35
CA GLN A 3 28.61 -19.71 -22.13
C GLN A 3 28.08 -18.32 -22.45
N LYS A 4 27.23 -18.24 -23.49
CA LYS A 4 26.47 -17.02 -23.83
C LYS A 4 25.50 -16.70 -22.69
N THR A 5 25.70 -15.53 -22.08
CA THR A 5 24.72 -14.87 -21.21
C THR A 5 23.47 -14.50 -22.00
N ALA A 6 22.32 -15.09 -21.65
CA ALA A 6 21.03 -14.65 -22.16
C ALA A 6 20.64 -13.32 -21.49
N ALA A 7 20.54 -12.25 -22.27
CA ALA A 7 20.04 -10.97 -21.82
C ALA A 7 18.55 -11.09 -21.48
N VAL A 8 18.17 -10.72 -20.25
CA VAL A 8 16.76 -10.59 -19.85
C VAL A 8 16.20 -9.35 -20.53
N ALA A 9 15.29 -9.55 -21.49
CA ALA A 9 14.65 -8.47 -22.22
C ALA A 9 13.74 -7.64 -21.29
N LYS A 10 13.75 -6.31 -21.44
CA LYS A 10 12.81 -5.40 -20.76
C LYS A 10 11.39 -5.67 -21.28
N PRO A 11 10.37 -5.70 -20.41
CA PRO A 11 8.99 -5.92 -20.83
C PRO A 11 8.52 -4.77 -21.72
N SER A 12 7.74 -5.12 -22.75
CA SER A 12 7.15 -4.14 -23.66
C SER A 12 6.09 -3.29 -22.94
N LYS A 13 5.79 -2.10 -23.48
CA LYS A 13 4.70 -1.24 -22.97
C LYS A 13 3.34 -1.97 -22.97
N ALA A 14 3.11 -2.87 -23.93
CA ALA A 14 1.91 -3.69 -23.99
C ALA A 14 1.86 -4.74 -22.86
N GLN A 15 2.99 -5.37 -22.53
CA GLN A 15 3.10 -6.26 -21.37
C GLN A 15 2.93 -5.52 -20.06
N LEU A 16 3.51 -4.32 -19.92
CA LEU A 16 3.31 -3.48 -18.73
C LEU A 16 1.85 -3.04 -18.56
N VAL A 17 1.15 -2.71 -19.65
CA VAL A 17 -0.28 -2.37 -19.63
C VAL A 17 -1.14 -3.60 -19.33
N ALA A 18 -0.79 -4.78 -19.85
CA ALA A 18 -1.50 -6.03 -19.56
C ALA A 18 -1.27 -6.51 -18.12
N ASP A 19 -0.04 -6.42 -17.62
CA ASP A 19 0.30 -6.69 -16.23
C ASP A 19 -0.39 -5.69 -15.29
N LEU A 20 -0.46 -4.42 -15.67
CA LEU A 20 -1.19 -3.37 -14.95
C LEU A 20 -2.71 -3.59 -14.98
N ALA A 21 -3.30 -3.97 -16.11
CA ALA A 21 -4.72 -4.31 -16.21
C ALA A 21 -5.06 -5.57 -15.38
N ALA A 22 -4.18 -6.56 -15.36
CA ALA A 22 -4.30 -7.76 -14.52
C ALA A 22 -4.12 -7.47 -13.02
N THR A 23 -3.43 -6.38 -12.67
CA THR A 23 -3.32 -5.88 -11.28
C THR A 23 -4.56 -5.05 -10.88
N LEU A 24 -5.37 -4.59 -11.85
CA LEU A 24 -6.46 -3.64 -11.63
C LEU A 24 -7.86 -4.24 -11.67
N GLN A 25 -8.04 -5.49 -12.08
CA GLN A 25 -9.32 -6.20 -11.99
C GLN A 25 -9.06 -7.69 -12.07
N ALA A 26 -9.38 -8.43 -11.00
CA ALA A 26 -9.52 -9.89 -11.06
C ALA A 26 -10.85 -10.28 -11.74
N CYS A 27 -11.17 -9.67 -12.88
CA CYS A 27 -12.38 -9.94 -13.66
C CYS A 27 -12.01 -10.18 -15.12
N SER A 28 -12.60 -11.21 -15.71
CA SER A 28 -12.64 -11.40 -17.16
C SER A 28 -13.40 -10.26 -17.86
N TYR A 29 -13.30 -10.19 -19.19
CA TYR A 29 -13.98 -9.18 -20.04
C TYR A 29 -15.50 -9.11 -19.83
N ASP A 30 -16.12 -10.17 -19.32
CA ASP A 30 -17.55 -10.29 -18.98
C ASP A 30 -17.85 -10.14 -17.47
N GLY A 31 -16.86 -9.76 -16.65
CA GLY A 31 -17.06 -9.47 -15.23
C GLY A 31 -17.09 -10.69 -14.31
N SER A 32 -16.82 -11.91 -14.80
CA SER A 32 -16.69 -13.06 -13.91
C SER A 32 -15.30 -13.15 -13.25
N PRO A 33 -15.20 -13.53 -11.97
CA PRO A 33 -13.91 -13.80 -11.35
C PRO A 33 -13.28 -15.03 -12.03
N LEU A 34 -12.10 -14.86 -12.63
CA LEU A 34 -11.33 -15.98 -13.15
C LEU A 34 -10.85 -16.81 -11.96
N ALA A 35 -11.41 -18.01 -11.79
CA ALA A 35 -10.97 -18.94 -10.75
C ALA A 35 -9.52 -19.36 -11.04
N PHE A 36 -8.58 -18.88 -10.22
CA PHE A 36 -7.20 -19.34 -10.29
C PHE A 36 -7.17 -20.84 -9.99
N SER A 37 -6.62 -21.61 -10.92
CA SER A 37 -6.33 -23.03 -10.72
C SER A 37 -4.84 -23.16 -10.40
N PRO A 38 -4.45 -23.43 -9.14
CA PRO A 38 -3.06 -23.47 -8.74
C PRO A 38 -2.25 -24.49 -9.57
N PRO A 39 -1.14 -24.07 -10.20
CA PRO A 39 -0.28 -25.00 -10.91
C PRO A 39 0.47 -25.88 -9.91
N ASP A 40 0.95 -27.03 -10.40
CA ASP A 40 1.78 -27.95 -9.63
C ASP A 40 3.20 -27.38 -9.49
N LEU A 41 3.53 -26.88 -8.29
CA LEU A 41 4.81 -26.26 -7.97
C LEU A 41 5.99 -27.26 -7.89
N SER A 42 5.73 -28.57 -7.96
CA SER A 42 6.79 -29.60 -7.98
C SER A 42 7.54 -29.66 -9.32
N LYS A 43 6.95 -29.14 -10.40
CA LYS A 43 7.48 -29.26 -11.77
C LYS A 43 8.67 -28.32 -12.07
N GLY A 44 8.94 -27.35 -11.21
CA GLY A 44 10.04 -26.37 -11.39
C GLY A 44 9.93 -25.56 -12.69
N GLY A 45 11.04 -24.92 -13.12
CA GLY A 45 11.11 -24.29 -14.44
C GLY A 45 10.36 -22.95 -14.56
N GLY A 46 10.18 -22.23 -13.45
CA GLY A 46 9.57 -20.89 -13.44
C GLY A 46 8.14 -20.83 -12.89
N THR A 47 7.53 -21.95 -12.52
CA THR A 47 6.20 -22.02 -11.90
C THR A 47 6.12 -21.21 -10.60
N GLY A 48 7.17 -21.20 -9.77
CA GLY A 48 7.23 -20.35 -8.57
C GLY A 48 7.13 -18.85 -8.88
N LYS A 49 7.77 -18.37 -9.95
CA LYS A 49 7.64 -16.96 -10.39
C LYS A 49 6.21 -16.63 -10.82
N GLN A 50 5.56 -17.55 -11.53
CA GLN A 50 4.18 -17.39 -11.97
C GLN A 50 3.21 -17.36 -10.78
N VAL A 51 3.38 -18.27 -9.81
CA VAL A 51 2.56 -18.28 -8.59
C VAL A 51 2.74 -17.00 -7.79
N VAL A 52 3.98 -16.53 -7.57
CA VAL A 52 4.21 -15.26 -6.87
C VAL A 52 3.58 -14.10 -7.64
N ALA A 53 3.77 -14.04 -8.96
CA ALA A 53 3.16 -12.99 -9.78
C ALA A 53 1.63 -13.01 -9.67
N GLU A 54 1.02 -14.19 -9.65
CA GLU A 54 -0.43 -14.33 -9.49
C GLU A 54 -0.90 -13.88 -8.11
N ILE A 55 -0.27 -14.34 -7.02
CA ILE A 55 -0.60 -13.92 -5.65
C ILE A 55 -0.55 -12.38 -5.56
N MET A 56 0.48 -11.77 -6.14
CA MET A 56 0.69 -10.32 -6.09
C MET A 56 -0.43 -9.52 -6.77
N LYS A 57 -1.12 -10.06 -7.79
CA LYS A 57 -2.30 -9.40 -8.40
C LYS A 57 -3.40 -9.09 -7.38
N TYR A 58 -3.56 -9.95 -6.38
CA TYR A 58 -4.59 -9.81 -5.34
C TYR A 58 -4.16 -8.92 -4.16
N THR A 59 -2.93 -8.40 -4.19
CA THR A 59 -2.38 -7.52 -3.15
C THR A 59 -2.40 -6.04 -3.51
N GLY A 60 -2.65 -5.70 -4.79
CA GLY A 60 -2.57 -4.32 -5.27
C GLY A 60 -1.15 -3.73 -5.24
N LEU A 61 -0.12 -4.58 -5.14
CA LEU A 61 1.28 -4.19 -5.09
C LEU A 61 2.07 -4.81 -6.26
N PRO A 62 3.04 -4.08 -6.84
CA PRO A 62 3.93 -4.68 -7.82
C PRO A 62 4.81 -5.76 -7.16
N ALA A 63 5.00 -6.88 -7.87
CA ALA A 63 5.91 -7.94 -7.45
C ALA A 63 7.37 -7.44 -7.51
N ASN A 64 7.93 -7.01 -6.38
CA ASN A 64 9.33 -6.58 -6.27
C ASN A 64 10.18 -7.64 -5.53
N PHE A 65 10.11 -8.88 -6.03
CA PHE A 65 10.80 -10.05 -5.49
C PHE A 65 11.58 -10.76 -6.57
N VAL A 66 12.80 -11.17 -6.26
CA VAL A 66 13.51 -12.17 -7.05
C VAL A 66 13.08 -13.54 -6.53
N VAL A 67 12.30 -14.27 -7.32
CA VAL A 67 11.94 -15.65 -6.97
C VAL A 67 12.98 -16.59 -7.57
N VAL A 68 13.58 -17.42 -6.72
CA VAL A 68 14.62 -18.37 -7.10
C VAL A 68 14.28 -19.78 -6.63
N GLU A 69 14.57 -20.74 -7.48
CA GLU A 69 14.66 -22.14 -7.07
C GLU A 69 16.03 -22.31 -6.40
N GLY A 70 16.02 -22.67 -5.12
CA GLY A 70 17.22 -22.62 -4.27
C GLY A 70 17.43 -23.88 -3.45
N LYS A 71 18.66 -24.08 -2.98
CA LYS A 71 19.03 -25.13 -2.02
C LYS A 71 18.63 -24.76 -0.59
N VAL A 72 17.38 -24.37 -0.40
CA VAL A 72 16.77 -24.21 0.92
C VAL A 72 16.06 -25.51 1.31
N PRO A 73 15.92 -25.85 2.60
CA PRO A 73 15.22 -27.08 2.99
C PRO A 73 13.73 -27.04 2.63
N ASN A 74 13.14 -25.85 2.54
CA ASN A 74 11.70 -25.61 2.35
C ASN A 74 11.43 -24.41 1.42
N ALA A 75 10.83 -23.33 1.93
CA ALA A 75 10.75 -22.01 1.32
C ALA A 75 11.23 -20.97 2.33
N ALA A 76 11.77 -19.86 1.84
CA ALA A 76 12.28 -18.79 2.68
C ALA A 76 12.22 -17.43 1.99
N ALA A 77 11.72 -16.44 2.72
CA ALA A 77 11.81 -15.03 2.43
C ALA A 77 13.09 -14.45 3.06
N VAL A 78 14.02 -13.97 2.22
CA VAL A 78 15.30 -13.41 2.69
C VAL A 78 15.68 -12.15 1.91
N ILE A 79 16.55 -11.33 2.48
CA ILE A 79 17.24 -10.27 1.74
C ILE A 79 18.63 -10.78 1.42
N MET A 80 19.00 -10.74 0.14
CA MET A 80 20.32 -11.14 -0.33
C MET A 80 21.01 -9.97 -1.02
N GLN A 81 22.31 -9.80 -0.80
CA GLN A 81 23.10 -8.88 -1.61
C GLN A 81 23.18 -9.41 -3.04
N GLY A 82 22.82 -8.56 -4.00
CA GLY A 82 23.05 -8.81 -5.41
C GLY A 82 24.54 -8.72 -5.78
N PRO A 83 24.93 -9.17 -6.99
CA PRO A 83 26.30 -9.03 -7.50
C PRO A 83 26.78 -7.57 -7.57
N ASP A 84 25.84 -6.63 -7.59
CA ASP A 84 26.01 -5.18 -7.56
C ASP A 84 26.09 -4.60 -6.13
N GLN A 85 26.17 -5.45 -5.10
CA GLN A 85 26.09 -5.09 -3.67
C GLN A 85 24.77 -4.41 -3.26
N VAL A 86 23.74 -4.45 -4.12
CA VAL A 86 22.41 -3.92 -3.80
C VAL A 86 21.58 -5.02 -3.12
N PRO A 87 21.03 -4.78 -1.92
CA PRO A 87 20.13 -5.73 -1.27
C PRO A 87 18.87 -5.96 -2.10
N ARG A 88 18.52 -7.22 -2.35
CA ARG A 88 17.33 -7.64 -3.09
C ARG A 88 16.47 -8.54 -2.22
N ARG A 89 15.14 -8.35 -2.30
CA ARG A 89 14.17 -9.23 -1.65
C ARG A 89 14.05 -10.51 -2.47
N VAL A 90 14.37 -11.63 -1.86
CA VAL A 90 14.40 -12.95 -2.50
C VAL A 90 13.37 -13.86 -1.84
N ILE A 91 12.60 -14.57 -2.67
CA ILE A 91 11.79 -15.72 -2.25
C ILE A 91 12.50 -16.95 -2.82
N ALA A 92 13.16 -17.71 -1.95
CA ALA A 92 13.80 -18.96 -2.32
C ALA A 92 12.86 -20.11 -1.98
N TYR A 93 12.66 -21.05 -2.92
CA TYR A 93 11.86 -22.24 -2.65
C TYR A 93 12.52 -23.49 -3.21
N ASN A 94 12.24 -24.63 -2.59
CA ASN A 94 12.71 -25.94 -3.01
C ASN A 94 11.57 -26.71 -3.71
N PRO A 95 11.65 -26.93 -5.04
CA PRO A 95 10.63 -27.65 -5.78
C PRO A 95 10.36 -29.08 -5.28
N ALA A 96 11.40 -29.79 -4.81
CA ALA A 96 11.25 -31.14 -4.27
C ALA A 96 10.45 -31.14 -2.97
N PHE A 97 10.71 -30.18 -2.09
CA PHE A 97 9.89 -29.96 -0.89
C PHE A 97 8.44 -29.64 -1.27
N MET A 98 8.20 -28.76 -2.25
CA MET A 98 6.84 -28.47 -2.72
C MET A 98 6.12 -29.73 -3.23
N GLY A 99 6.84 -30.63 -3.92
CA GLY A 99 6.30 -31.94 -4.31
C GLY A 99 5.92 -32.83 -3.12
N GLN A 100 6.75 -32.88 -2.10
CA GLN A 100 6.43 -33.62 -0.85
C GLN A 100 5.21 -33.03 -0.14
N VAL A 101 5.06 -31.70 -0.15
CA VAL A 101 3.86 -31.03 0.39
C VAL A 101 2.62 -31.45 -0.37
N ILE A 102 2.66 -31.46 -1.71
CA ILE A 102 1.53 -31.88 -2.56
C ILE A 102 1.13 -33.33 -2.24
N GLU A 103 2.10 -34.23 -2.17
CA GLU A 103 1.86 -35.64 -1.83
C GLU A 103 1.25 -35.81 -0.44
N ALA A 104 1.86 -35.20 0.58
CA ALA A 104 1.39 -35.26 1.97
C ALA A 104 -0.01 -34.66 2.15
N THR A 105 -0.40 -33.73 1.28
CA THR A 105 -1.68 -33.01 1.36
C THR A 105 -2.76 -33.56 0.42
N LYS A 106 -2.56 -34.78 -0.10
CA LYS A 106 -3.50 -35.47 -1.02
C LYS A 106 -3.69 -34.72 -2.33
N SER A 107 -2.58 -34.31 -2.95
CA SER A 107 -2.54 -33.57 -4.22
C SER A 107 -3.23 -32.20 -4.18
N ASN A 108 -3.13 -31.52 -3.03
CA ASN A 108 -3.72 -30.20 -2.85
C ASN A 108 -2.75 -29.10 -3.30
N ASN A 109 -2.98 -28.53 -4.48
CA ASN A 109 -2.09 -27.48 -5.01
C ASN A 109 -2.23 -26.13 -4.29
N TRP A 110 -3.26 -25.92 -3.46
CA TRP A 110 -3.34 -24.74 -2.59
C TRP A 110 -2.34 -24.78 -1.44
N ALA A 111 -1.90 -25.97 -1.00
CA ALA A 111 -0.95 -26.10 0.09
C ALA A 111 0.42 -25.46 -0.24
N PRO A 112 1.06 -25.74 -1.39
CA PRO A 112 2.27 -25.01 -1.81
C PRO A 112 2.02 -23.51 -2.05
N VAL A 113 0.87 -23.12 -2.58
CA VAL A 113 0.52 -21.69 -2.78
C VAL A 113 0.40 -20.97 -1.44
N SER A 114 -0.17 -21.60 -0.41
CA SER A 114 -0.25 -21.08 0.95
C SER A 114 1.13 -20.81 1.53
N ILE A 115 2.11 -21.70 1.30
CA ILE A 115 3.50 -21.52 1.71
C ILE A 115 4.12 -20.32 0.97
N MET A 116 3.96 -20.24 -0.36
CA MET A 116 4.49 -19.10 -1.12
C MET A 116 3.84 -17.77 -0.69
N ALA A 117 2.54 -17.75 -0.40
CA ALA A 117 1.84 -16.59 0.11
C ALA A 117 2.34 -16.17 1.50
N HIS A 118 2.66 -17.13 2.37
CA HIS A 118 3.28 -16.88 3.66
C HIS A 118 4.65 -16.20 3.51
N GLU A 119 5.51 -16.66 2.59
CA GLU A 119 6.80 -16.00 2.31
C GLU A 119 6.63 -14.58 1.74
N ILE A 120 5.61 -14.36 0.91
CA ILE A 120 5.24 -13.02 0.47
C ILE A 120 4.80 -12.16 1.66
N GLY A 121 4.05 -12.73 2.60
CA GLY A 121 3.64 -12.08 3.85
C GLY A 121 4.84 -11.55 4.65
N HIS A 122 5.87 -12.38 4.86
CA HIS A 122 7.11 -11.96 5.53
C HIS A 122 7.75 -10.76 4.88
N HIS A 123 7.83 -10.78 3.56
CA HIS A 123 8.37 -9.67 2.81
C HIS A 123 7.50 -8.43 2.93
N LEU A 124 6.21 -8.54 2.63
CA LEU A 124 5.32 -7.39 2.59
C LEU A 124 5.24 -6.75 3.98
N SER A 125 5.06 -7.52 5.05
CA SER A 125 5.05 -7.04 6.45
C SER A 125 6.41 -6.57 6.97
N GLY A 126 7.47 -6.66 6.17
CA GLY A 126 8.80 -6.18 6.57
C GLY A 126 9.45 -7.07 7.62
N HIS A 127 9.02 -8.31 7.77
CA HIS A 127 9.66 -9.27 8.68
C HIS A 127 11.09 -9.58 8.24
N THR A 128 11.38 -9.52 6.93
CA THR A 128 12.70 -9.80 6.37
C THR A 128 13.75 -8.69 6.58
N ILE A 129 13.35 -7.54 7.12
CA ILE A 129 14.25 -6.44 7.49
C ILE A 129 14.43 -6.30 9.02
N VAL A 130 13.75 -7.14 9.81
CA VAL A 130 13.85 -7.13 11.28
C VAL A 130 14.89 -8.16 11.73
N PRO A 131 15.92 -7.77 12.50
CA PRO A 131 16.88 -8.73 13.06
C PRO A 131 16.20 -9.68 14.04
N GLY A 132 16.57 -10.97 14.01
CA GLY A 132 16.08 -11.98 14.95
C GLY A 132 15.34 -13.17 14.32
N GLY A 133 15.14 -13.17 13.00
CA GLY A 133 14.55 -14.29 12.26
C GLY A 133 13.09 -14.57 12.65
N SER A 134 12.62 -15.80 12.39
CA SER A 134 11.26 -16.24 12.71
C SER A 134 10.94 -16.11 14.20
N GLN A 135 9.84 -15.43 14.51
CA GLN A 135 9.29 -15.31 15.86
C GLN A 135 7.79 -15.59 15.84
N PRO A 136 7.20 -16.10 16.93
CA PRO A 136 5.80 -16.50 16.93
C PRO A 136 4.82 -15.41 16.43
N PRO A 137 4.94 -14.11 16.79
CA PRO A 137 4.02 -13.09 16.29
C PRO A 137 4.09 -12.88 14.77
N ILE A 138 5.30 -12.85 14.21
CA ILE A 138 5.49 -12.56 12.77
C ILE A 138 5.11 -13.75 11.89
N GLU A 139 5.27 -14.98 12.39
CA GLU A 139 4.81 -16.20 11.72
C GLU A 139 3.29 -16.23 11.61
N LEU A 140 2.58 -15.84 12.69
CA LEU A 140 1.12 -15.72 12.68
C LEU A 140 0.65 -14.58 11.76
N GLU A 141 1.41 -13.49 11.68
CA GLU A 141 1.12 -12.42 10.73
C GLU A 141 1.24 -12.93 9.28
N SER A 142 2.33 -13.63 8.94
CA SER A 142 2.49 -14.22 7.60
C SER A 142 1.40 -15.26 7.28
N ASP A 143 1.00 -16.08 8.26
CA ASP A 143 -0.09 -17.06 8.12
C ASP A 143 -1.44 -16.39 7.83
N LYS A 144 -1.77 -15.34 8.59
CA LYS A 144 -3.02 -14.62 8.39
C LYS A 144 -3.00 -13.85 7.05
N PHE A 145 -1.86 -13.30 6.60
CA PHE A 145 -1.74 -12.78 5.23
C PHE A 145 -1.98 -13.88 4.18
N SER A 146 -1.41 -15.07 4.37
CA SER A 146 -1.63 -16.22 3.50
C SER A 146 -3.13 -16.54 3.37
N GLY A 147 -3.85 -16.66 4.49
CA GLY A 147 -5.30 -16.88 4.47
C GLY A 147 -6.09 -15.79 3.74
N PHE A 148 -5.73 -14.52 3.96
CA PHE A 148 -6.36 -13.36 3.33
C PHE A 148 -6.24 -13.39 1.80
N VAL A 149 -5.04 -13.61 1.28
CA VAL A 149 -4.83 -13.61 -0.18
C VAL A 149 -5.37 -14.88 -0.83
N LEU A 150 -5.29 -16.03 -0.16
CA LEU A 150 -5.86 -17.28 -0.68
C LEU A 150 -7.38 -17.22 -0.83
N TYR A 151 -8.10 -16.56 0.10
CA TYR A 151 -9.54 -16.29 -0.10
C TYR A 151 -9.78 -15.50 -1.40
N LYS A 152 -9.04 -14.41 -1.60
CA LYS A 152 -9.18 -13.55 -2.79
C LYS A 152 -8.87 -14.29 -4.09
N MET A 153 -7.98 -15.28 -4.03
CA MET A 153 -7.66 -16.18 -5.14
C MET A 153 -8.70 -17.29 -5.37
N GLY A 154 -9.69 -17.43 -4.47
CA GLY A 154 -10.77 -18.41 -4.57
C GLY A 154 -10.51 -19.74 -3.85
N ALA A 155 -9.58 -19.79 -2.90
CA ALA A 155 -9.34 -21.01 -2.13
C ALA A 155 -10.44 -21.23 -1.06
N PRO A 156 -11.01 -22.45 -0.97
CA PRO A 156 -11.74 -22.87 0.23
C PRO A 156 -10.86 -22.77 1.48
N LEU A 157 -11.44 -22.42 2.64
CA LEU A 157 -10.71 -22.29 3.89
C LEU A 157 -9.95 -23.58 4.25
N ALA A 158 -10.60 -24.74 4.05
CA ALA A 158 -9.99 -26.05 4.32
C ALA A 158 -8.75 -26.32 3.45
N ASP A 159 -8.70 -25.76 2.24
CA ASP A 159 -7.57 -25.87 1.34
C ASP A 159 -6.48 -24.85 1.70
N ALA A 160 -6.86 -23.63 2.07
CA ALA A 160 -5.92 -22.62 2.58
C ALA A 160 -5.20 -23.08 3.86
N GLN A 161 -5.89 -23.85 4.72
CA GLN A 161 -5.34 -24.40 5.95
C GLN A 161 -4.56 -25.72 5.76
N ARG A 162 -4.62 -26.33 4.56
CA ARG A 162 -4.19 -27.72 4.34
C ARG A 162 -2.71 -27.95 4.66
N ALA A 163 -1.83 -27.03 4.27
CA ALA A 163 -0.40 -27.14 4.55
C ALA A 163 -0.13 -27.21 6.07
N ILE A 164 -0.70 -26.27 6.83
CA ILE A 164 -0.54 -26.22 8.29
C ILE A 164 -1.16 -27.43 8.97
N ALA A 165 -2.36 -27.83 8.55
CA ALA A 165 -3.09 -28.96 9.13
C ALA A 165 -2.31 -30.29 9.04
N THR A 166 -1.53 -30.46 7.97
CA THR A 166 -0.77 -31.69 7.70
C THR A 166 0.65 -31.63 8.25
N LEU A 167 1.38 -30.54 8.02
CA LEU A 167 2.85 -30.50 8.17
C LEU A 167 3.32 -30.02 9.54
N ILE A 168 2.51 -29.20 10.22
CA ILE A 168 2.94 -28.51 11.44
C ILE A 168 2.54 -29.31 12.68
N PRO A 169 3.40 -29.47 13.71
CA PRO A 169 3.04 -30.15 14.95
C PRO A 169 2.07 -29.32 15.83
N GLU A 170 1.34 -29.99 16.72
CA GLU A 170 0.39 -29.30 17.63
C GLU A 170 1.09 -28.37 18.63
N LYS A 171 2.26 -28.77 19.13
CA LYS A 171 3.00 -28.02 20.14
C LYS A 171 3.62 -26.74 19.58
N ASP A 172 3.68 -25.71 20.41
CA ASP A 172 4.48 -24.52 20.12
C ASP A 172 5.98 -24.88 20.12
N GLY A 173 6.71 -24.30 19.17
CA GLY A 173 8.17 -24.23 19.21
C GLY A 173 8.64 -22.88 19.73
N GLU A 174 9.97 -22.73 19.86
CA GLU A 174 10.60 -21.48 20.30
C GLU A 174 10.36 -20.33 19.31
N THR A 175 10.50 -20.61 18.01
CA THR A 175 10.38 -19.60 16.94
C THR A 175 9.07 -19.71 16.15
N HIS A 176 8.44 -20.89 16.13
CA HIS A 176 7.26 -21.16 15.32
C HIS A 176 6.07 -21.60 16.20
N PRO A 177 4.89 -20.97 16.06
CA PRO A 177 3.69 -21.36 16.79
C PRO A 177 3.19 -22.76 16.38
N GLY A 178 2.52 -23.43 17.31
CA GLY A 178 1.89 -24.72 17.07
C GLY A 178 0.69 -24.63 16.14
N ARG A 179 0.31 -25.79 15.58
CA ARG A 179 -0.71 -25.93 14.52
C ARG A 179 -1.98 -25.13 14.78
N ARG A 180 -2.57 -25.24 15.98
CA ARG A 180 -3.83 -24.56 16.31
C ARG A 180 -3.78 -23.04 16.11
N LYS A 181 -2.69 -22.39 16.53
CA LYS A 181 -2.53 -20.94 16.41
C LYS A 181 -2.37 -20.51 14.95
N ARG A 182 -1.55 -21.26 14.20
CA ARG A 182 -1.32 -21.02 12.77
C ARG A 182 -2.59 -21.21 11.93
N LEU A 183 -3.38 -22.25 12.21
CA LEU A 183 -4.69 -22.47 11.58
C LEU A 183 -5.66 -21.32 11.87
N ALA A 184 -5.73 -20.86 13.12
CA ALA A 184 -6.58 -19.74 13.52
C ALA A 184 -6.16 -18.42 12.84
N ALA A 185 -4.86 -18.20 12.66
CA ALA A 185 -4.33 -17.05 11.93
C ALA A 185 -4.78 -17.07 10.46
N ILE A 186 -4.59 -18.19 9.75
CA ILE A 186 -5.08 -18.37 8.36
C ILE A 186 -6.58 -18.11 8.28
N GLU A 187 -7.37 -18.69 9.19
CA GLU A 187 -8.82 -18.51 9.23
C GLU A 187 -9.22 -17.05 9.45
N ALA A 188 -8.55 -16.35 10.38
CA ALA A 188 -8.82 -14.95 10.64
C ALA A 188 -8.60 -14.08 9.39
N GLY A 189 -7.53 -14.34 8.62
CA GLY A 189 -7.23 -13.59 7.41
C GLY A 189 -8.19 -13.90 6.28
N TRP A 190 -8.53 -15.18 6.12
CA TRP A 190 -9.52 -15.64 5.15
C TRP A 190 -10.89 -15.00 5.41
N LYS A 191 -11.35 -14.97 6.67
CA LYS A 191 -12.61 -14.33 7.07
C LYS A 191 -12.58 -12.82 6.87
N GLU A 192 -11.49 -12.17 7.24
CA GLU A 192 -11.31 -10.73 7.02
C GLU A 192 -11.45 -10.37 5.54
N ALA A 193 -10.82 -11.14 4.63
CA ALA A 193 -10.96 -10.92 3.20
C ALA A 193 -12.39 -11.17 2.69
N CYS A 194 -13.08 -12.15 3.27
CA CYS A 194 -14.48 -12.47 2.97
C CYS A 194 -15.45 -11.36 3.38
N GLU A 195 -15.27 -10.82 4.58
CA GLU A 195 -16.07 -9.71 5.10
C GLU A 195 -15.90 -8.47 4.23
N LEU A 196 -14.65 -8.14 3.85
CA LEU A 196 -14.35 -7.02 2.95
C LEU A 196 -14.97 -7.16 1.55
N GLN A 197 -15.28 -8.38 1.10
CA GLN A 197 -15.98 -8.63 -0.16
C GLN A 197 -17.51 -8.78 0.00
N GLY A 198 -18.05 -8.46 1.18
CA GLY A 198 -19.49 -8.49 1.43
C GLY A 198 -20.07 -9.89 1.65
N GLY A 199 -19.26 -10.88 2.03
CA GLY A 199 -19.71 -12.27 2.20
C GLY A 199 -20.64 -12.53 3.39
N GLY A 200 -20.62 -11.67 4.40
CA GLY A 200 -21.54 -11.75 5.55
C GLY A 200 -21.59 -13.16 6.17
N PRO A 201 -22.78 -13.77 6.38
CA PRO A 201 -22.91 -15.10 6.97
C PRO A 201 -22.16 -16.23 6.22
N GLN A 202 -21.90 -16.05 4.92
CA GLN A 202 -21.23 -17.05 4.08
C GLN A 202 -19.75 -17.22 4.46
N CYS A 203 -19.15 -16.24 5.14
CA CYS A 203 -17.77 -16.32 5.64
C CYS A 203 -17.59 -17.42 6.70
N SER A 204 -18.68 -17.89 7.33
CA SER A 204 -18.65 -19.03 8.25
C SER A 204 -18.71 -20.39 7.54
N GLY A 205 -19.08 -20.42 6.25
CA GLY A 205 -19.23 -21.64 5.46
C GLY A 205 -17.93 -22.17 4.85
N GLY A 206 -16.82 -21.44 4.97
CA GLY A 206 -15.48 -21.86 4.49
C GLY A 206 -15.34 -21.99 2.97
N LEU A 207 -16.34 -21.56 2.20
CA LEU A 207 -16.30 -21.48 0.74
C LEU A 207 -16.24 -20.01 0.31
N PRO A 208 -15.40 -19.67 -0.68
CA PRO A 208 -15.32 -18.31 -1.17
C PRO A 208 -16.65 -17.89 -1.79
N VAL A 209 -17.03 -16.63 -1.59
CA VAL A 209 -18.24 -16.08 -2.19
C VAL A 209 -18.02 -16.04 -3.70
N ARG A 210 -18.81 -16.80 -4.46
CA ARG A 210 -18.95 -16.56 -5.90
C ARG A 210 -19.82 -15.32 -6.04
N THR A 211 -19.26 -14.17 -6.39
CA THR A 211 -20.06 -13.05 -6.84
C THR A 211 -20.84 -13.51 -8.07
N ALA A 212 -22.12 -13.82 -7.89
CA ALA A 212 -23.06 -13.87 -8.99
C ALA A 212 -23.11 -12.45 -9.55
N ALA A 213 -22.74 -12.30 -10.84
CA ALA A 213 -22.90 -11.05 -11.55
C ALA A 213 -24.33 -10.52 -11.32
N ALA A 214 -24.45 -9.22 -11.06
CA ALA A 214 -25.69 -8.52 -11.33
C ALA A 214 -26.02 -8.79 -12.80
N VAL A 215 -27.05 -9.59 -13.04
CA VAL A 215 -27.47 -9.97 -14.39
C VAL A 215 -27.78 -8.67 -15.13
N PRO A 216 -27.06 -8.31 -16.21
CA PRO A 216 -27.53 -7.24 -17.06
C PRO A 216 -28.85 -7.73 -17.64
N THR A 217 -29.95 -7.05 -17.32
CA THR A 217 -31.23 -7.26 -17.98
C THR A 217 -30.98 -7.21 -19.49
N ALA A 218 -31.20 -8.35 -20.14
CA ALA A 218 -30.96 -8.55 -21.55
C ALA A 218 -31.58 -7.39 -22.35
N ALA A 219 -30.76 -6.76 -23.19
CA ALA A 219 -31.23 -5.85 -24.20
C ALA A 219 -32.32 -6.55 -25.03
N SER A 220 -33.47 -5.90 -25.18
CA SER A 220 -34.50 -6.35 -26.12
C SER A 220 -33.89 -6.54 -27.51
N PRO A 221 -34.32 -7.58 -28.27
CA PRO A 221 -33.77 -7.80 -29.60
C PRO A 221 -34.05 -6.60 -30.50
N ALA A 222 -33.04 -6.14 -31.22
CA ALA A 222 -33.18 -5.19 -32.30
C ALA A 222 -34.19 -5.71 -33.35
N PRO A 223 -35.04 -4.87 -33.97
CA PRO A 223 -35.96 -5.32 -35.01
C PRO A 223 -35.19 -5.69 -36.28
N ALA A 224 -35.63 -6.77 -36.94
CA ALA A 224 -35.11 -7.23 -38.22
C ALA A 224 -35.32 -6.19 -39.36
N PRO A 225 -34.49 -6.19 -40.41
CA PRO A 225 -34.60 -5.26 -41.52
C PRO A 225 -35.79 -5.62 -42.44
N ALA A 226 -36.63 -4.63 -42.74
CA ALA A 226 -37.77 -4.78 -43.65
C ALA A 226 -37.37 -4.54 -45.11
N THR A 227 -37.82 -5.42 -46.01
CA THR A 227 -37.83 -5.24 -47.46
C THR A 227 -39.05 -4.40 -47.91
N PRO A 228 -38.99 -3.73 -49.08
CA PRO A 228 -39.97 -2.71 -49.46
C PRO A 228 -40.98 -3.20 -50.52
N VAL A 229 -42.28 -2.97 -50.35
CA VAL A 229 -43.27 -2.91 -51.45
C VAL A 229 -44.45 -1.99 -51.08
N ALA A 230 -45.01 -1.35 -52.11
CA ALA A 230 -45.80 -0.13 -52.13
C ALA A 230 -47.33 -0.24 -51.94
N LYS A 231 -47.93 0.94 -51.63
CA LYS A 231 -49.16 1.59 -52.17
C LYS A 231 -50.14 2.08 -51.09
N ALA A 232 -50.52 3.37 -51.22
CA ALA A 232 -51.60 4.08 -50.53
C ALA A 232 -52.94 3.92 -51.32
N PRO A 233 -54.09 4.57 -50.97
CA PRO A 233 -54.39 5.52 -49.87
C PRO A 233 -55.78 5.34 -49.17
N VAL A 234 -56.10 6.21 -48.19
CA VAL A 234 -57.36 7.01 -48.03
C VAL A 234 -57.89 7.17 -46.56
N ALA A 235 -58.03 8.46 -46.16
CA ALA A 235 -58.99 9.17 -45.26
C ALA A 235 -59.07 9.00 -43.71
N THR A 236 -58.57 10.04 -43.00
CA THR A 236 -59.17 10.98 -41.96
C THR A 236 -60.25 10.54 -40.93
N PRO A 237 -60.50 11.27 -39.81
CA PRO A 237 -59.73 12.32 -39.10
C PRO A 237 -59.60 12.13 -37.55
N SER A 238 -58.77 12.97 -36.91
CA SER A 238 -58.52 13.08 -35.46
C SER A 238 -59.71 13.57 -34.62
N PRO A 239 -59.62 13.43 -33.27
CA PRO A 239 -59.53 14.63 -32.43
C PRO A 239 -58.44 14.59 -31.32
N SER A 240 -57.76 15.73 -31.20
CA SER A 240 -57.17 16.49 -30.06
C SER A 240 -56.91 15.90 -28.65
N PRO A 241 -56.01 16.53 -27.86
CA PRO A 241 -54.93 15.86 -27.13
C PRO A 241 -55.23 15.59 -25.65
N VAL A 242 -54.68 14.49 -25.13
CA VAL A 242 -54.68 14.16 -23.69
C VAL A 242 -53.27 14.30 -23.13
N ALA A 243 -53.20 14.92 -21.96
CA ALA A 243 -52.02 15.32 -21.21
C ALA A 243 -50.92 14.25 -21.11
N ALA A 244 -49.67 14.72 -21.25
CA ALA A 244 -48.47 13.94 -20.94
C ALA A 244 -48.39 13.67 -19.43
N PRO A 245 -48.15 12.41 -18.98
CA PRO A 245 -47.76 12.12 -17.61
C PRO A 245 -46.33 12.60 -17.35
N PRO A 246 -45.96 12.91 -16.09
CA PRO A 246 -44.67 13.49 -15.76
C PRO A 246 -43.54 12.51 -16.05
N ALA A 247 -42.41 13.05 -16.54
CA ALA A 247 -41.18 12.32 -16.74
C ALA A 247 -40.77 11.64 -15.43
N LYS A 248 -40.56 10.31 -15.47
CA LYS A 248 -40.00 9.56 -14.35
C LYS A 248 -38.65 10.17 -13.98
N ALA A 249 -38.53 10.58 -12.71
CA ALA A 249 -37.28 10.98 -12.11
C ALA A 249 -36.22 9.89 -12.32
N PRO A 250 -34.94 10.24 -12.55
CA PRO A 250 -33.88 9.25 -12.67
C PRO A 250 -33.85 8.39 -11.42
N ALA A 251 -33.78 7.08 -11.59
CA ALA A 251 -33.65 6.13 -10.50
C ALA A 251 -32.43 6.52 -9.66
N LEU A 252 -32.67 6.78 -8.36
CA LEU A 252 -31.61 6.95 -7.38
C LEU A 252 -30.66 5.76 -7.46
N ALA A 253 -29.40 6.04 -7.74
CA ALA A 253 -28.32 5.10 -7.55
C ALA A 253 -28.39 4.55 -6.12
N ALA A 254 -28.25 3.23 -5.97
CA ALA A 254 -28.23 2.59 -4.66
C ALA A 254 -27.23 3.31 -3.75
N ALA A 255 -27.67 3.63 -2.53
CA ALA A 255 -26.82 4.24 -1.51
C ALA A 255 -25.59 3.36 -1.26
N PRO A 256 -24.38 3.93 -1.12
CA PRO A 256 -23.21 3.15 -0.75
C PRO A 256 -23.47 2.54 0.63
N ALA A 257 -23.30 1.22 0.75
CA ALA A 257 -23.37 0.54 2.04
C ALA A 257 -22.28 1.12 2.96
N ALA A 258 -22.60 1.33 4.23
CA ALA A 258 -21.63 1.71 5.25
C ALA A 258 -20.44 0.73 5.23
N GLU A 259 -19.24 1.27 5.08
CA GLU A 259 -18.04 0.45 5.03
C GLU A 259 -17.56 0.12 6.44
N THR A 260 -16.95 -1.05 6.62
CA THR A 260 -16.31 -1.41 7.89
C THR A 260 -14.82 -1.33 7.70
N LEU A 261 -14.17 -0.41 8.44
CA LEU A 261 -12.72 -0.39 8.49
C LEU A 261 -12.23 -1.53 9.38
N PRO A 262 -11.07 -2.12 9.06
CA PRO A 262 -10.46 -3.06 9.98
C PRO A 262 -10.10 -2.31 11.26
N LYS A 263 -10.28 -2.96 12.41
CA LYS A 263 -9.96 -2.35 13.71
C LYS A 263 -8.51 -1.86 13.71
N ALA A 264 -8.31 -0.59 14.06
CA ALA A 264 -6.98 0.00 14.16
C ALA A 264 -6.19 -0.66 15.29
N ASP A 265 -5.28 -1.58 14.93
CA ASP A 265 -4.45 -2.33 15.86
C ASP A 265 -2.99 -2.29 15.42
N VAL A 266 -2.08 -2.09 16.38
CA VAL A 266 -0.63 -2.19 16.16
C VAL A 266 -0.18 -3.62 15.87
N ALA A 267 -1.01 -4.61 16.18
CA ALA A 267 -0.84 -6.01 15.78
C ALA A 267 -1.66 -6.41 14.54
N ALA A 268 -2.46 -5.49 13.96
CA ALA A 268 -3.20 -5.80 12.73
C ALA A 268 -2.25 -5.94 11.55
N ILE A 269 -2.64 -6.83 10.63
CA ILE A 269 -1.88 -7.16 9.43
C ILE A 269 -2.04 -6.03 8.44
N PRO A 270 -0.93 -5.46 7.98
CA PRO A 270 -1.01 -4.44 6.96
C PRO A 270 -1.49 -5.01 5.63
N SER A 271 -2.66 -4.59 5.17
CA SER A 271 -3.24 -4.95 3.88
C SER A 271 -3.58 -3.69 3.09
N LYS A 272 -3.26 -3.70 1.79
CA LYS A 272 -3.56 -2.56 0.93
C LYS A 272 -5.02 -2.64 0.48
N GLY A 273 -5.79 -1.63 0.86
CA GLY A 273 -7.13 -1.42 0.31
C GLY A 273 -7.09 -0.92 -1.13
N THR A 274 -8.16 -1.12 -1.88
CA THR A 274 -8.33 -0.54 -3.22
C THR A 274 -9.01 0.84 -3.20
N GLN A 275 -9.37 1.31 -2.01
CA GLN A 275 -10.15 2.53 -1.77
C GLN A 275 -9.26 3.61 -1.14
N PHE A 276 -9.53 4.86 -1.48
CA PHE A 276 -8.89 6.04 -0.90
C PHE A 276 -9.83 6.81 0.05
N ILE A 277 -11.12 6.50 0.06
CA ILE A 277 -12.12 7.15 0.89
C ILE A 277 -12.97 6.08 1.57
N TYR A 278 -12.91 6.06 2.89
CA TYR A 278 -13.69 5.15 3.72
C TYR A 278 -14.77 5.93 4.48
N ASP A 279 -16.01 5.48 4.37
CA ASP A 279 -17.16 6.08 5.03
C ASP A 279 -17.92 5.05 5.86
N GLU A 280 -17.66 5.02 7.16
CA GLU A 280 -18.32 4.08 8.07
C GLU A 280 -19.79 4.44 8.34
N PHE A 281 -20.23 5.65 7.99
CA PHE A 281 -21.61 6.09 8.19
C PHE A 281 -22.47 5.88 6.93
N GLY A 282 -21.85 5.79 5.75
CA GLY A 282 -22.55 5.69 4.47
C GLY A 282 -23.36 6.95 4.12
N ILE A 283 -22.92 8.12 4.59
CA ILE A 283 -23.64 9.40 4.44
C ILE A 283 -23.00 10.38 3.46
N LEU A 284 -21.78 10.09 3.01
CA LEU A 284 -21.10 10.90 1.99
C LEU A 284 -21.85 10.80 0.66
N ASP A 285 -21.87 11.91 -0.07
CA ASP A 285 -22.50 11.96 -1.39
C ASP A 285 -21.76 11.01 -2.35
N PRO A 286 -22.45 10.02 -2.95
CA PRO A 286 -21.79 8.97 -3.71
C PRO A 286 -21.14 9.48 -5.00
N ALA A 287 -21.71 10.50 -5.64
CA ALA A 287 -21.15 11.06 -6.88
C ALA A 287 -19.87 11.83 -6.60
N ILE A 288 -19.89 12.69 -5.57
CA ILE A 288 -18.70 13.44 -5.13
C ILE A 288 -17.62 12.48 -4.62
N ARG A 289 -18.00 11.48 -3.82
CA ARG A 289 -17.07 10.45 -3.32
C ARG A 289 -16.39 9.71 -4.48
N ALA A 290 -17.16 9.23 -5.46
CA ALA A 290 -16.59 8.52 -6.62
C ALA A 290 -15.64 9.41 -7.44
N GLN A 291 -15.93 10.71 -7.55
CA GLN A 291 -15.05 11.67 -8.21
C GLN A 291 -13.71 11.80 -7.47
N PHE A 292 -13.72 11.99 -6.15
CA PHE A 292 -12.49 12.13 -5.37
C PHE A 292 -11.70 10.81 -5.29
N GLU A 293 -12.37 9.67 -5.17
CA GLU A 293 -11.75 8.34 -5.28
C GLU A 293 -10.93 8.23 -6.56
N LYS A 294 -11.54 8.55 -7.71
CA LYS A 294 -10.86 8.54 -9.00
C LYS A 294 -9.66 9.50 -9.03
N GLN A 295 -9.80 10.71 -8.49
CA GLN A 295 -8.71 11.68 -8.46
C GLN A 295 -7.53 11.22 -7.59
N MET A 296 -7.79 10.61 -6.44
CA MET A 296 -6.74 10.07 -5.56
C MET A 296 -6.05 8.87 -6.19
N TYR A 297 -6.83 7.99 -6.82
CA TYR A 297 -6.30 6.86 -7.59
C TYR A 297 -5.39 7.32 -8.74
N GLU A 298 -5.85 8.24 -9.58
CA GLU A 298 -5.05 8.77 -10.70
C GLU A 298 -3.78 9.48 -10.22
N HIS A 299 -3.87 10.19 -9.09
CA HIS A 299 -2.72 10.83 -8.47
C HIS A 299 -1.70 9.81 -7.93
N ALA A 300 -2.17 8.77 -7.25
CA ALA A 300 -1.34 7.68 -6.76
C ALA A 300 -0.65 6.94 -7.91
N GLN A 301 -1.35 6.69 -9.02
CA GLN A 301 -0.75 6.09 -10.22
C GLN A 301 0.33 6.98 -10.84
N LYS A 302 0.08 8.28 -10.93
CA LYS A 302 0.98 9.23 -11.59
C LYS A 302 2.22 9.55 -10.75
N THR A 303 2.03 9.73 -9.45
CA THR A 303 3.06 10.29 -8.56
C THR A 303 3.54 9.27 -7.52
N GLY A 304 2.83 8.18 -7.31
CA GLY A 304 3.08 7.26 -6.20
C GLY A 304 2.58 7.76 -4.85
N VAL A 305 2.01 8.97 -4.75
CA VAL A 305 1.51 9.53 -3.49
C VAL A 305 0.12 8.97 -3.19
N GLU A 306 -0.04 8.37 -2.03
CA GLU A 306 -1.31 7.76 -1.62
C GLU A 306 -1.95 8.60 -0.52
N ILE A 307 -3.20 9.01 -0.73
CA ILE A 307 -3.93 9.90 0.18
C ILE A 307 -5.24 9.22 0.54
N VAL A 308 -5.37 8.80 1.79
CA VAL A 308 -6.55 8.09 2.28
C VAL A 308 -7.32 8.98 3.27
N THR A 309 -8.63 9.07 3.09
CA THR A 309 -9.54 9.80 4.00
C THR A 309 -10.50 8.82 4.68
N LEU A 310 -10.56 8.87 6.01
CA LEU A 310 -11.35 7.98 6.87
C LEU A 310 -12.39 8.81 7.64
N LEU A 311 -13.67 8.58 7.36
CA LEU A 311 -14.77 9.07 8.19
C LEU A 311 -15.24 7.92 9.09
N VAL A 312 -14.86 7.98 10.37
CA VAL A 312 -14.92 6.84 11.30
C VAL A 312 -15.91 7.07 12.45
N LYS A 313 -16.56 6.00 12.89
CA LYS A 313 -17.48 5.98 14.03
C LYS A 313 -16.76 6.00 15.37
N ASP A 314 -15.66 5.25 15.47
CA ASP A 314 -14.92 5.08 16.72
C ASP A 314 -13.41 4.94 16.48
N LEU A 315 -12.63 5.70 17.25
CA LEU A 315 -11.17 5.62 17.30
C LEU A 315 -10.65 4.47 18.19
N GLY A 316 -11.53 3.72 18.85
CA GLY A 316 -11.17 2.54 19.65
C GLY A 316 -10.29 2.89 20.86
N GLY A 317 -10.57 4.05 21.50
CA GLY A 317 -9.82 4.55 22.65
C GLY A 317 -8.47 5.20 22.31
N LYS A 318 -8.12 5.36 21.03
CA LYS A 318 -6.92 6.07 20.57
C LYS A 318 -7.22 7.56 20.34
N SER A 319 -6.18 8.39 20.30
CA SER A 319 -6.29 9.71 19.70
C SER A 319 -6.47 9.59 18.18
N ALA A 320 -7.07 10.59 17.52
CA ALA A 320 -7.19 10.59 16.06
C ALA A 320 -5.83 10.51 15.35
N GLU A 321 -4.78 11.07 15.94
CA GLU A 321 -3.41 11.01 15.41
C GLU A 321 -2.83 9.60 15.51
N ASP A 322 -2.93 8.96 16.69
CA ASP A 322 -2.47 7.57 16.88
C ASP A 322 -3.27 6.59 16.01
N TYR A 323 -4.57 6.84 15.83
CA TYR A 323 -5.42 6.07 14.93
C TYR A 323 -4.97 6.24 13.48
N ALA A 324 -4.73 7.48 13.04
CA ALA A 324 -4.25 7.76 11.68
C ALA A 324 -2.88 7.13 11.40
N HIS A 325 -1.96 7.14 12.36
CA HIS A 325 -0.68 6.42 12.27
C HIS A 325 -0.88 4.90 12.17
N ALA A 326 -1.74 4.33 13.01
CA ALA A 326 -2.07 2.90 12.96
C ALA A 326 -2.65 2.53 11.59
N MET A 327 -3.55 3.35 11.04
CA MET A 327 -4.15 3.15 9.73
C MET A 327 -3.19 3.39 8.57
N MET A 328 -2.27 4.33 8.65
CA MET A 328 -1.21 4.51 7.64
C MET A 328 -0.37 3.25 7.50
N ARG A 329 -0.01 2.64 8.63
CA ARG A 329 0.70 1.35 8.67
C ARG A 329 -0.20 0.22 8.15
N GLN A 330 -1.40 0.07 8.71
CA GLN A 330 -2.31 -1.04 8.46
C GLN A 330 -2.88 -1.04 7.04
N LEU A 331 -3.14 0.11 6.44
CA LEU A 331 -3.59 0.22 5.05
C LEU A 331 -2.42 0.32 4.06
N ARG A 332 -1.17 0.36 4.56
CA ARG A 332 0.06 0.57 3.78
C ARG A 332 -0.04 1.78 2.86
N VAL A 333 -0.48 2.90 3.43
CA VAL A 333 -0.69 4.13 2.66
C VAL A 333 0.66 4.73 2.32
N GLY A 334 1.04 4.63 1.05
CA GLY A 334 2.34 5.05 0.56
C GLY A 334 3.45 4.08 0.97
N LYS A 335 4.65 4.39 0.50
CA LYS A 335 5.89 3.68 0.82
C LYS A 335 6.54 4.32 2.04
N LEU A 336 6.92 3.47 3.00
CA LEU A 336 7.58 3.91 4.23
C LEU A 336 8.97 4.50 3.98
N ASP A 337 9.68 4.01 2.95
CA ASP A 337 11.06 4.41 2.67
C ASP A 337 11.18 5.89 2.28
N VAL A 338 10.31 6.35 1.39
CA VAL A 338 10.26 7.73 0.89
C VAL A 338 9.16 8.56 1.56
N GLY A 339 8.30 7.93 2.36
CA GLY A 339 7.26 8.59 3.14
C GLY A 339 6.22 9.30 2.28
N ASN A 340 5.76 8.66 1.20
CA ASN A 340 4.85 9.28 0.22
C ASN A 340 3.35 9.00 0.47
N GLY A 341 2.96 8.71 1.71
CA GLY A 341 1.57 8.46 2.11
C GLY A 341 0.97 9.61 2.94
N ALA A 342 -0.36 9.70 2.97
CA ALA A 342 -1.12 10.60 3.84
C ALA A 342 -2.43 9.95 4.29
N VAL A 343 -2.74 10.03 5.58
CA VAL A 343 -4.00 9.53 6.16
C VAL A 343 -4.71 10.66 6.90
N LEU A 344 -5.92 10.97 6.48
CA LEU A 344 -6.80 11.98 7.05
C LEU A 344 -7.92 11.26 7.79
N VAL A 345 -8.08 11.51 9.08
CA VAL A 345 -9.09 10.86 9.93
C VAL A 345 -10.04 11.91 10.48
N VAL A 346 -11.34 11.63 10.38
CA VAL A 346 -12.41 12.41 10.97
C VAL A 346 -13.31 11.48 11.79
N ALA A 347 -13.31 11.68 13.10
CA ALA A 347 -14.15 10.96 14.06
C ALA A 347 -15.15 11.94 14.68
N PRO A 348 -16.26 12.22 13.98
CA PRO A 348 -17.10 13.35 14.33
C PRO A 348 -17.87 13.16 15.64
N GLU A 349 -18.20 11.91 16.02
CA GLU A 349 -18.87 11.60 17.29
C GLU A 349 -17.94 11.73 18.50
N GLN A 350 -16.63 11.71 18.28
CA GLN A 350 -15.60 11.92 19.29
C GLN A 350 -15.00 13.33 19.24
N ASN A 351 -15.47 14.18 18.30
CA ASN A 351 -14.96 15.52 18.04
C ASN A 351 -13.42 15.57 17.86
N GLN A 352 -12.87 14.55 17.20
CA GLN A 352 -11.45 14.46 16.89
C GLN A 352 -11.22 14.33 15.39
N ALA A 353 -10.15 14.97 14.91
CA ALA A 353 -9.66 14.79 13.56
C ALA A 353 -8.14 14.97 13.54
N ALA A 354 -7.49 14.27 12.62
CA ALA A 354 -6.05 14.32 12.42
C ALA A 354 -5.69 14.14 10.95
N ALA A 355 -4.54 14.67 10.56
CA ALA A 355 -3.93 14.42 9.26
C ALA A 355 -2.49 13.99 9.48
N VAL A 356 -2.22 12.71 9.29
CA VAL A 356 -0.88 12.13 9.41
C VAL A 356 -0.28 12.04 8.02
N LEU A 357 0.93 12.59 7.87
CA LEU A 357 1.67 12.62 6.62
C LEU A 357 2.94 11.80 6.77
N GLY A 358 3.26 10.99 5.78
CA GLY A 358 4.56 10.36 5.67
C GLY A 358 5.65 11.43 5.55
N ALA A 359 6.86 11.09 5.98
CA ALA A 359 7.98 12.03 6.09
C ALA A 359 8.21 12.85 4.81
N GLY A 360 8.11 12.21 3.65
CA GLY A 360 8.27 12.84 2.35
C GLY A 360 7.18 13.85 2.04
N VAL A 361 5.91 13.46 2.18
CA VAL A 361 4.76 14.36 1.97
C VAL A 361 4.80 15.51 2.98
N ALA A 362 5.18 15.24 4.23
CA ALA A 362 5.31 16.27 5.27
C ALA A 362 6.32 17.36 4.89
N LEU A 363 7.41 17.01 4.18
CA LEU A 363 8.38 17.98 3.68
C LEU A 363 7.86 18.85 2.55
N GLU A 364 6.90 18.38 1.75
CA GLU A 364 6.23 19.18 0.71
C GLU A 364 5.18 20.12 1.31
N MET A 365 4.54 19.70 2.42
CA MET A 365 3.40 20.38 3.03
C MET A 365 3.77 21.41 4.11
N ARG A 366 5.05 21.81 4.24
CA ARG A 366 5.59 22.63 5.34
C ARG A 366 4.64 23.80 5.72
N GLY A 367 4.13 23.78 6.96
CA GLY A 367 3.34 24.88 7.53
C GLY A 367 1.82 24.80 7.36
N HIS A 368 1.26 23.72 6.81
CA HIS A 368 -0.19 23.55 6.68
C HIS A 368 -0.76 22.56 7.70
N ASP A 369 -1.47 23.08 8.72
CA ASP A 369 -2.26 22.24 9.63
C ASP A 369 -3.57 21.81 8.96
N LYS A 370 -3.61 20.56 8.47
CA LYS A 370 -4.82 19.98 7.89
C LYS A 370 -5.80 19.45 8.95
N ALA A 371 -5.34 19.19 10.16
CA ALA A 371 -6.21 18.72 11.24
C ALA A 371 -7.21 19.81 11.66
N GLU A 372 -6.81 21.08 11.70
CA GLU A 372 -7.73 22.20 11.96
C GLU A 372 -8.85 22.31 10.91
N GLN A 373 -8.51 22.13 9.63
CA GLN A 373 -9.48 22.13 8.55
C GLN A 373 -10.54 21.03 8.72
N LEU A 374 -10.11 19.82 9.09
CA LEU A 374 -11.00 18.68 9.35
C LEU A 374 -11.84 18.86 10.61
N LYS A 375 -11.26 19.44 11.68
CA LYS A 375 -12.00 19.82 12.90
C LYS A 375 -13.08 20.85 12.59
N ARG A 376 -12.78 21.84 11.75
CA ARG A 376 -13.76 22.84 11.31
C ARG A 376 -14.94 22.17 10.60
N TRP A 377 -14.66 21.24 9.68
CA TRP A 377 -15.71 20.45 9.01
C TRP A 377 -16.58 19.70 10.02
N THR A 378 -15.96 19.06 11.02
CA THR A 378 -16.68 18.35 12.08
C THR A 378 -17.64 19.27 12.84
N SER A 379 -17.20 20.48 13.18
CA SER A 379 -18.04 21.42 13.94
C SER A 379 -19.18 22.04 13.12
N THR A 380 -19.01 22.23 11.81
CA THR A 380 -19.97 22.98 10.97
C THR A 380 -20.85 22.08 10.11
N ALA A 381 -20.26 21.10 9.45
CA ALA A 381 -20.91 20.27 8.45
C ALA A 381 -21.59 19.06 9.07
N TRP A 382 -20.95 18.39 10.03
CA TRP A 382 -21.45 17.15 10.62
C TRP A 382 -22.87 17.24 11.20
N PRO A 383 -23.24 18.29 11.97
CA PRO A 383 -24.60 18.40 12.50
C PRO A 383 -25.65 18.48 11.39
N LEU A 384 -25.32 19.11 10.27
CA LEU A 384 -26.19 19.23 9.10
C LEU A 384 -26.30 17.91 8.34
N CYS A 385 -25.18 17.21 8.14
CA CYS A 385 -25.15 15.88 7.55
C CYS A 385 -26.03 14.90 8.34
N LYS A 386 -25.85 14.86 9.67
CA LYS A 386 -26.59 13.97 10.56
C LYS A 386 -28.09 14.27 10.55
N LYS A 387 -28.48 15.55 10.57
CA LYS A 387 -29.89 15.96 10.52
C LYS A 387 -30.60 15.52 9.23
N LYS A 388 -29.88 15.53 8.11
CA LYS A 388 -30.43 15.16 6.80
C LYS A 388 -30.17 13.69 6.42
N ASN A 389 -29.43 12.95 7.25
CA ASN A 389 -28.87 11.65 6.92
C ASN A 389 -28.15 11.62 5.55
N ALA A 390 -27.52 12.73 5.18
CA ALA A 390 -26.84 12.94 3.91
C ALA A 390 -25.97 14.20 3.98
N CYS A 391 -24.72 14.12 3.52
CA CYS A 391 -23.82 15.28 3.48
C CYS A 391 -24.00 16.17 2.24
N GLY A 392 -24.39 15.62 1.08
CA GLY A 392 -24.45 16.39 -0.17
C GLY A 392 -23.13 17.12 -0.43
N GLY A 393 -23.19 18.43 -0.74
CA GLY A 393 -22.02 19.28 -0.97
C GLY A 393 -21.01 19.35 0.19
N TRP A 394 -21.41 19.05 1.43
CA TRP A 394 -20.46 18.96 2.55
C TRP A 394 -19.42 17.85 2.37
N THR A 395 -19.70 16.86 1.51
CA THR A 395 -18.75 15.83 1.09
C THR A 395 -17.54 16.46 0.40
N GLU A 396 -17.75 17.43 -0.48
CA GLU A 396 -16.66 18.13 -1.16
C GLU A 396 -15.80 18.90 -0.16
N ASN A 397 -16.43 19.61 0.78
CA ASN A 397 -15.73 20.35 1.84
C ASN A 397 -14.81 19.44 2.68
N LEU A 398 -15.23 18.20 2.97
CA LEU A 398 -14.40 17.21 3.67
C LEU A 398 -13.15 16.86 2.85
N MET A 399 -13.33 16.69 1.53
CA MET A 399 -12.27 16.25 0.62
C MET A 399 -11.24 17.35 0.28
N LEU A 400 -11.54 18.62 0.56
CA LEU A 400 -10.61 19.73 0.27
C LEU A 400 -9.24 19.58 0.94
N ALA A 401 -9.15 18.94 2.10
CA ALA A 401 -7.86 18.71 2.77
C ALA A 401 -7.01 17.70 1.97
N ALA A 402 -7.61 16.60 1.50
CA ALA A 402 -6.96 15.61 0.65
C ALA A 402 -6.61 16.19 -0.73
N ASP A 403 -7.50 16.97 -1.34
CA ASP A 403 -7.25 17.61 -2.63
C ASP A 403 -6.09 18.62 -2.57
N HIS A 404 -5.93 19.32 -1.45
CA HIS A 404 -4.78 20.20 -1.27
C HIS A 404 -3.46 19.42 -1.32
N ILE A 405 -3.37 18.31 -0.59
CA ILE A 405 -2.19 17.43 -0.59
C ILE A 405 -1.94 16.89 -2.00
N ARG A 406 -3.00 16.47 -2.70
CA ARG A 406 -2.94 15.99 -4.09
C ARG A 406 -2.35 17.06 -5.02
N ARG A 407 -2.83 18.30 -4.94
CA ARG A 407 -2.35 19.39 -5.79
C ARG A 407 -0.90 19.76 -5.49
N ASP A 408 -0.49 19.79 -4.24
CA ASP A 408 0.87 20.19 -3.85
C ASP A 408 1.89 19.12 -4.26
N THR A 409 1.50 17.85 -4.20
CA THR A 409 2.38 16.72 -4.52
C THR A 409 2.34 16.28 -6.00
N ARG A 410 1.62 17.00 -6.87
CA ARG A 410 1.39 16.62 -8.29
C ARG A 410 2.65 16.52 -9.16
N HIS A 411 3.76 17.09 -8.71
CA HIS A 411 5.06 17.10 -9.38
C HIS A 411 6.16 16.45 -8.53
N ALA A 412 5.81 15.82 -7.40
CA ALA A 412 6.79 15.21 -6.51
C ALA A 412 7.45 14.00 -7.18
N ASP A 413 8.78 13.92 -7.06
CA ASP A 413 9.58 12.77 -7.47
C ASP A 413 10.03 12.00 -6.21
N TRP A 414 9.68 10.72 -6.18
CA TRP A 414 9.98 9.82 -5.06
C TRP A 414 11.03 8.78 -5.43
N THR A 415 11.74 8.99 -6.53
CA THR A 415 12.83 8.13 -6.95
C THR A 415 14.04 8.38 -6.06
N ILE A 416 14.63 7.30 -5.53
CA ILE A 416 15.96 7.36 -4.92
C ILE A 416 16.96 7.53 -6.06
N ALA A 417 17.34 8.78 -6.33
CA ALA A 417 18.21 9.16 -7.42
C ALA A 417 19.68 8.80 -7.16
N TYR A 418 20.07 8.74 -5.89
CA TYR A 418 21.44 8.48 -5.46
C TYR A 418 21.49 7.34 -4.45
N ASN A 419 22.41 6.39 -4.65
CA ASN A 419 22.63 5.28 -3.72
C ASN A 419 23.78 5.54 -2.74
N SER A 420 24.38 6.74 -2.79
CA SER A 420 25.45 7.19 -1.91
C SER A 420 25.28 8.70 -1.66
N LEU A 421 25.74 9.18 -0.50
CA LEU A 421 25.76 10.61 -0.22
C LEU A 421 26.87 11.29 -1.04
N GLY A 422 27.99 10.59 -1.25
CA GLY A 422 29.11 11.10 -2.04
C GLY A 422 28.74 11.44 -3.48
N ASP A 423 27.90 10.63 -4.13
CA ASP A 423 27.47 10.92 -5.51
C ASP A 423 26.48 12.09 -5.58
N LEU A 424 25.57 12.20 -4.61
CA LEU A 424 24.70 13.37 -4.49
C LEU A 424 25.55 14.64 -4.26
N HIS A 425 26.51 14.59 -3.33
CA HIS A 425 27.40 15.71 -3.03
C HIS A 425 28.23 16.14 -4.25
N LYS A 426 28.78 15.20 -5.02
CA LYS A 426 29.50 15.52 -6.27
C LYS A 426 28.59 16.19 -7.29
N ALA A 427 27.35 15.73 -7.42
CA ALA A 427 26.37 16.34 -8.32
C ALA A 427 26.00 17.76 -7.87
N ASP A 428 25.84 17.98 -6.57
CA ASP A 428 25.53 19.29 -5.99
C ASP A 428 26.69 20.28 -6.17
N ALA A 429 27.91 19.83 -5.87
CA ALA A 429 29.13 20.62 -6.09
C ALA A 429 29.30 21.02 -7.57
N ALA A 430 28.84 20.18 -8.52
CA ALA A 430 28.86 20.51 -9.94
C ALA A 430 27.79 21.55 -10.34
N GLU A 431 26.73 21.72 -9.56
CA GLU A 431 25.70 22.76 -9.73
C GLU A 431 25.99 24.02 -8.89
N SER A 432 26.87 23.92 -7.90
CA SER A 432 27.26 25.04 -7.03
C SER A 432 27.76 26.25 -7.81
N GLY A 433 27.25 27.43 -7.45
CA GLY A 433 27.53 28.70 -8.13
C GLY A 433 26.85 28.87 -9.50
N LYS A 434 26.07 27.89 -9.98
CA LYS A 434 25.30 27.99 -11.23
C LYS A 434 23.84 28.33 -10.92
N SER A 435 23.23 29.16 -11.77
CA SER A 435 21.79 29.43 -11.74
C SER A 435 21.06 28.31 -12.50
N VAL A 436 20.80 27.18 -11.82
CA VAL A 436 20.08 26.04 -12.37
C VAL A 436 18.60 26.16 -12.01
N LYS A 437 17.71 26.06 -12.99
CA LYS A 437 16.26 26.05 -12.73
C LYS A 437 15.90 24.77 -11.95
N PRO A 438 14.94 24.81 -11.00
CA PRO A 438 14.57 23.63 -10.21
C PRO A 438 14.22 22.39 -11.04
N GLN A 439 13.63 22.59 -12.23
CA GLN A 439 13.24 21.51 -13.15
C GLN A 439 14.43 20.83 -13.84
N ASP A 440 15.55 21.54 -13.96
CA ASP A 440 16.77 21.07 -14.64
C ASP A 440 17.84 20.58 -13.64
N SER A 441 17.64 20.84 -12.33
CA SER A 441 18.58 20.45 -11.29
C SER A 441 18.58 18.95 -11.07
N LYS A 442 19.78 18.39 -10.97
CA LYS A 442 20.01 16.98 -10.66
C LYS A 442 19.95 16.69 -9.17
N THR A 443 19.97 17.71 -8.32
CA THR A 443 20.07 17.56 -6.86
C THR A 443 18.86 18.10 -6.12
N TRP A 444 18.14 19.08 -6.68
CA TRP A 444 16.95 19.66 -6.07
C TRP A 444 15.86 18.61 -5.82
N GLN A 445 15.41 18.53 -4.57
CA GLN A 445 14.40 17.57 -4.05
C GLN A 445 14.70 16.08 -4.32
N LYS A 446 15.92 15.73 -4.75
CA LYS A 446 16.28 14.34 -5.00
C LYS A 446 16.51 13.59 -3.70
N ILE A 447 16.11 12.33 -3.73
CA ILE A 447 16.26 11.41 -2.59
C ILE A 447 17.57 10.66 -2.74
N THR A 448 18.31 10.57 -1.63
CA THR A 448 19.54 9.79 -1.52
C THR A 448 19.41 8.70 -0.46
N ARG A 449 20.07 7.58 -0.72
CA ARG A 449 20.38 6.55 0.27
C ARG A 449 21.82 6.74 0.73
N LEU A 450 22.04 6.66 2.04
CA LEU A 450 23.36 6.61 2.64
C LEU A 450 23.40 5.57 3.75
N SER A 451 24.59 5.08 4.07
CA SER A 451 24.84 4.34 5.31
C SER A 451 25.77 5.14 6.20
N GLY A 452 25.66 4.98 7.52
CA GLY A 452 26.50 5.70 8.46
C GLY A 452 26.28 5.32 9.92
N THR A 453 27.23 5.68 10.77
CA THR A 453 27.18 5.47 12.22
C THR A 453 26.68 6.73 12.92
N VAL A 454 25.70 6.58 13.81
CA VAL A 454 25.22 7.70 14.64
C VAL A 454 26.28 8.04 15.69
N GLU A 455 26.86 9.23 15.62
CA GLU A 455 27.90 9.70 16.53
C GLU A 455 27.32 10.41 17.75
N ASN A 456 26.27 11.21 17.56
CA ASN A 456 25.65 11.97 18.65
C ASN A 456 24.15 12.20 18.38
N LEU A 457 23.30 11.83 19.33
CA LEU A 457 21.84 12.00 19.24
C LEU A 457 21.35 13.41 19.59
N ASN A 458 22.20 14.24 20.22
CA ASN A 458 21.91 15.60 20.63
C ASN A 458 23.18 16.46 20.45
N PRO A 459 23.58 16.77 19.20
CA PRO A 459 24.74 17.61 18.94
C PRO A 459 24.54 19.02 19.52
N PRO A 460 25.62 19.67 20.00
CA PRO A 460 25.52 20.99 20.64
C PRO A 460 25.05 22.06 19.64
N THR A 461 24.14 22.93 20.08
CA THR A 461 23.67 24.11 19.33
C THR A 461 24.58 25.31 19.56
N GLY A 462 24.52 26.33 18.69
CA GLY A 462 25.35 27.54 18.80
C GLY A 462 26.85 27.35 18.51
N VAL A 463 27.31 26.11 18.28
CA VAL A 463 28.70 25.81 17.93
C VAL A 463 28.84 25.76 16.40
N LYS A 464 29.60 26.70 15.82
CA LYS A 464 29.79 26.79 14.37
C LYS A 464 30.30 25.50 13.73
N SER A 465 31.07 24.68 14.45
CA SER A 465 31.57 23.40 13.95
C SER A 465 30.52 22.28 13.90
N ALA A 466 29.43 22.39 14.66
CA ALA A 466 28.36 21.39 14.69
C ALA A 466 27.28 21.63 13.62
N TYR A 467 27.20 22.84 13.04
CA TYR A 467 26.28 23.19 11.93
C TYR A 467 24.81 22.78 12.18
N VAL A 468 24.33 22.90 13.42
CA VAL A 468 22.93 22.64 13.76
C VAL A 468 22.06 23.85 13.35
N VAL A 469 21.03 23.58 12.55
CA VAL A 469 20.03 24.55 12.09
C VAL A 469 18.93 24.64 13.14
N GLU A 470 19.00 25.68 13.98
CA GLU A 470 18.12 25.83 15.15
C GLU A 470 16.63 26.00 14.80
N SER A 471 16.30 26.55 13.61
CA SER A 471 14.90 26.66 13.18
C SER A 471 14.22 25.30 13.05
N LYS A 472 14.93 24.27 12.60
CA LYS A 472 14.41 22.91 12.50
C LYS A 472 14.09 22.31 13.88
N LEU A 473 14.86 22.69 14.91
CA LEU A 473 14.59 22.27 16.28
C LEU A 473 13.34 22.95 16.85
N LYS A 474 13.12 24.22 16.50
CA LYS A 474 11.89 24.96 16.84
C LYS A 474 10.66 24.36 16.17
N ASP A 475 10.83 23.80 14.96
CA ASP A 475 9.80 23.04 14.24
C ASP A 475 9.58 21.63 14.83
N GLY A 476 10.22 21.28 15.94
CA GLY A 476 10.06 20.02 16.65
C GLY A 476 10.90 18.86 16.10
N LYS A 477 11.77 19.09 15.11
CA LYS A 477 12.68 18.05 14.62
C LYS A 477 13.86 17.84 15.57
N LYS A 478 14.40 16.63 15.57
CA LYS A 478 15.61 16.26 16.30
C LYS A 478 16.82 16.29 15.38
N ALA A 479 17.88 16.98 15.79
CA ALA A 479 19.17 16.92 15.12
C ALA A 479 19.96 15.69 15.58
N VAL A 480 20.51 14.93 14.65
CA VAL A 480 21.34 13.75 14.91
C VAL A 480 22.60 13.83 14.08
N LEU A 481 23.76 13.77 14.72
CA LEU A 481 25.05 13.71 14.04
C LEU A 481 25.37 12.27 13.64
N MET A 482 25.66 12.09 12.36
CA MET A 482 26.06 10.83 11.77
C MET A 482 27.37 11.01 11.00
N ARG A 483 28.21 9.97 11.02
CA ARG A 483 29.31 9.82 10.07
C ARG A 483 28.92 8.83 9.00
N SER A 484 28.86 9.28 7.75
CA SER A 484 28.56 8.37 6.64
C SER A 484 29.68 7.34 6.46
N ALA A 485 29.36 6.19 5.87
CA ALA A 485 30.35 5.16 5.51
C ALA A 485 31.40 5.69 4.52
N GLU A 486 31.08 6.76 3.80
CA GLU A 486 31.97 7.48 2.88
C GLU A 486 32.83 8.54 3.59
N GLY A 487 32.72 8.66 4.92
CA GLY A 487 33.52 9.59 5.73
C GLY A 487 33.00 11.03 5.76
N LEU A 488 31.79 11.30 5.29
CA LEU A 488 31.18 12.63 5.36
C LEU A 488 30.54 12.87 6.73
N THR A 489 30.72 14.07 7.27
CA THR A 489 29.98 14.54 8.46
C THR A 489 28.57 14.89 8.04
N THR A 490 27.56 14.28 8.65
CA THR A 490 26.16 14.44 8.24
C THR A 490 25.27 14.83 9.42
N MET A 491 24.58 15.95 9.29
CA MET A 491 23.54 16.37 10.22
C MET A 491 22.19 15.90 9.69
N LEU A 492 21.57 14.97 10.42
CA LEU A 492 20.25 14.43 10.13
C LEU A 492 19.18 15.19 10.92
N TYR A 493 18.15 15.66 10.24
CA TYR A 493 16.94 16.17 10.88
C TYR A 493 15.84 15.11 10.82
N VAL A 494 15.53 14.56 11.99
CA VAL A 494 14.55 13.49 12.17
C VAL A 494 13.29 14.07 12.77
N ASP A 495 12.16 13.89 12.09
CA ASP A 495 10.85 14.21 12.66
C ASP A 495 10.47 13.11 13.68
N PRO A 496 10.02 13.46 14.90
CA PRO A 496 9.59 12.47 15.89
C PRO A 496 8.51 11.50 15.37
N ARG A 497 7.63 11.97 14.47
CA ARG A 497 6.60 11.14 13.83
C ARG A 497 7.21 10.13 12.86
N THR A 498 8.26 10.53 12.13
CA THR A 498 9.03 9.59 11.31
C THR A 498 9.68 8.52 12.17
N GLU A 499 10.32 8.91 13.29
CA GLU A 499 10.93 7.98 14.25
C GLU A 499 9.92 6.98 14.81
N ALA A 500 8.68 7.40 15.12
CA ALA A 500 7.62 6.51 15.59
C ALA A 500 7.16 5.47 14.55
N MET A 501 7.37 5.74 13.26
CA MET A 501 7.00 4.82 12.17
C MET A 501 8.15 3.89 11.76
N MET A 502 9.37 4.09 12.26
CA MET A 502 10.51 3.26 11.86
C MET A 502 10.49 1.91 12.59
N PRO A 503 10.60 0.78 11.87
CA PRO A 503 10.55 -0.55 12.47
C PRO A 503 11.71 -0.83 13.43
N GLY A 504 12.86 -0.15 13.24
CA GLY A 504 14.01 -0.23 14.14
C GLY A 504 13.90 0.60 15.41
N GLY A 505 12.78 1.32 15.61
CA GLY A 505 12.59 2.25 16.71
C GLY A 505 13.52 3.46 16.62
N LYS A 506 13.82 4.07 17.78
CA LYS A 506 14.64 5.28 17.87
C LYS A 506 16.08 5.05 17.44
N LEU A 507 16.69 6.08 16.85
CA LEU A 507 18.13 6.06 16.57
C LEU A 507 18.93 5.91 17.86
N VAL A 508 19.94 5.04 17.81
CA VAL A 508 20.85 4.73 18.92
C VAL A 508 22.27 5.13 18.54
N GLN A 509 22.94 5.86 19.44
CA GLN A 509 24.34 6.24 19.29
C GLN A 509 25.25 5.01 19.18
N GLY A 510 26.23 5.07 18.29
CA GLY A 510 27.18 4.00 18.00
C GLY A 510 26.66 2.91 17.06
N LYS A 511 25.37 2.92 16.68
CA LYS A 511 24.82 1.98 15.69
C LYS A 511 24.91 2.52 14.27
N THR A 512 25.05 1.59 13.32
CA THR A 512 25.05 1.87 11.89
C THR A 512 23.64 1.75 11.33
N TYR A 513 23.26 2.70 10.47
CA TYR A 513 21.96 2.73 9.81
C TYR A 513 22.13 2.97 8.32
N THR A 514 21.19 2.42 7.56
CA THR A 514 20.90 2.86 6.20
C THR A 514 19.78 3.90 6.32
N VAL A 515 20.01 5.08 5.77
CA VAL A 515 19.11 6.23 5.84
C VAL A 515 18.67 6.59 4.43
N ILE A 516 17.39 6.88 4.26
CA ILE A 516 16.83 7.52 3.08
C ILE A 516 16.51 8.96 3.46
N ALA A 517 17.05 9.92 2.71
CA ALA A 517 16.93 11.33 3.05
C ALA A 517 16.88 12.22 1.81
N ARG A 518 16.44 13.47 1.99
CA ARG A 518 16.58 14.56 1.01
C ARG A 518 17.62 15.55 1.49
N SER A 519 18.35 16.16 0.55
CA SER A 519 19.20 17.30 0.87
C SER A 519 18.36 18.45 1.42
N ASP A 520 18.80 18.98 2.55
CA ASP A 520 18.34 20.27 3.06
C ASP A 520 19.37 21.34 2.69
N PHE A 521 20.64 21.07 2.96
CA PHE A 521 21.77 21.89 2.53
C PHE A 521 23.01 21.02 2.37
N LEU A 522 23.68 21.10 1.22
CA LEU A 522 24.96 20.46 0.97
C LEU A 522 26.04 21.53 0.82
N SER A 523 27.15 21.38 1.52
CA SER A 523 28.32 22.22 1.28
C SER A 523 29.08 21.64 0.09
N TRP A 524 29.59 22.50 -0.79
CA TRP A 524 30.48 22.09 -1.88
C TRP A 524 31.80 21.48 -1.38
N ASN A 525 32.21 21.81 -0.15
CA ASN A 525 33.38 21.25 0.50
C ASN A 525 33.01 20.01 1.33
N PRO A 526 33.53 18.82 0.99
CA PRO A 526 33.17 17.57 1.65
C PRO A 526 33.63 17.47 3.12
N LYS A 527 34.51 18.38 3.56
CA LYS A 527 34.94 18.46 4.97
C LYS A 527 33.89 19.15 5.86
N ASP A 528 32.99 19.91 5.26
CA ASP A 528 31.92 20.57 6.00
C ASP A 528 30.76 19.61 6.26
N THR A 529 29.89 19.98 7.19
CA THR A 529 28.73 19.16 7.55
C THR A 529 27.66 19.25 6.48
N GLN A 530 27.16 18.08 6.06
CA GLN A 530 26.08 17.93 5.09
C GLN A 530 24.73 17.79 5.81
N SER A 531 23.75 18.62 5.48
CA SER A 531 22.43 18.68 6.13
C SER A 531 21.38 17.91 5.33
N LEU A 532 20.71 16.94 5.98
CA LEU A 532 19.70 16.10 5.36
C LEU A 532 18.41 16.05 6.19
N ASP A 533 17.25 16.16 5.52
CA ASP A 533 15.95 15.84 6.10
C ASP A 533 15.67 14.34 5.94
N VAL A 534 15.50 13.61 7.06
CA VAL A 534 15.33 12.15 7.05
C VAL A 534 13.92 11.74 6.64
N LEU A 535 13.82 10.81 5.68
CA LEU A 535 12.57 10.20 5.24
C LEU A 535 12.33 8.87 5.95
N SER A 536 13.35 8.02 6.02
CA SER A 536 13.31 6.75 6.74
C SER A 536 14.71 6.26 7.10
N TYR A 537 14.79 5.28 7.98
CA TYR A 537 16.03 4.59 8.30
C TYR A 537 15.79 3.16 8.78
N ALA A 538 16.81 2.32 8.62
CA ALA A 538 16.85 0.95 9.11
C ALA A 538 18.25 0.64 9.65
N ILE A 539 18.32 -0.20 10.69
CA ILE A 539 19.62 -0.68 11.21
C ILE A 539 20.33 -1.44 10.10
N THR A 540 21.63 -1.16 9.93
CA THR A 540 22.51 -1.94 9.05
C THR A 540 23.18 -2.98 9.92
N GLU A 541 22.93 -4.27 9.63
CA GLU A 541 23.54 -5.41 10.32
C GLU A 541 25.07 -5.35 10.29
#